data_AF-A0AAD5TKP7-F1
#
_entry.id   AF-A0AAD5TKP7-F1
#
_cell.length_a   1.000
_cell.length_b   1.000
_cell.length_c   1.000
_cell.angle_alpha   90.00
_cell.angle_beta   90.00
_cell.angle_gamma   90.00
#
_symmetry.space_group_name_H-M   'P 1'
#
loop_
_entity.id
_entity.type
_entity.pdbx_description
1 polymer ?
#
loop_
_entity_poly.entity_id
_entity_poly.type
_entity_poly.pdbx_seq_one_letter_code
_entity_poly.pdbx_strand_id
1 'polypeptide(L)'
;MFVRNDSKCFRFCRSKCHKNFKMKRNPRKVKWTKAFRRAAGKDMTIDTTLEFEKRRNIPVRYDRSLMATTLKAMKRVAEIKAKRDRVYYKKRISAGGKKDHEKTRNLVDVQRNIELVGSKDLQRRVLESQVVEQQGDRMDTEKN
;
A
#
# COMPACT_ATOMS: atom_id res chain seq x y z
N MET A 1 -21.12 -12.13 18.76
CA MET A 1 -21.11 -13.34 17.90
C MET A 1 -22.50 -13.48 17.30
N PHE A 2 -22.62 -13.94 16.05
CA PHE A 2 -23.91 -14.17 15.39
C PHE A 2 -23.94 -15.60 14.86
N VAL A 3 -24.96 -16.37 15.23
CA VAL A 3 -25.18 -17.73 14.74
C VAL A 3 -26.32 -17.67 13.74
N ARG A 4 -26.08 -18.15 12.53
CA ARG A 4 -27.10 -18.23 11.48
C ARG A 4 -27.81 -19.59 11.54
N ASN A 5 -29.00 -19.70 10.95
CA ASN A 5 -29.81 -20.92 10.94
C ASN A 5 -29.08 -22.16 10.39
N ASP A 6 -28.08 -21.99 9.52
CA ASP A 6 -27.21 -23.08 9.02
C ASP A 6 -26.08 -23.45 9.99
N SER A 7 -26.22 -23.15 11.29
CA SER A 7 -25.21 -23.31 12.35
C SER A 7 -23.87 -22.60 12.09
N LYS A 8 -23.79 -21.68 11.12
CA LYS A 8 -22.56 -20.93 10.86
C LYS A 8 -22.39 -19.80 11.87
N CYS A 9 -21.25 -19.85 12.54
CA CYS A 9 -20.86 -18.88 13.56
C CYS A 9 -20.01 -17.74 12.96
N PHE A 10 -20.52 -16.52 13.00
CA PHE A 10 -19.80 -15.31 12.61
C PHE A 10 -19.33 -14.54 13.86
N ARG A 11 -18.02 -14.37 13.98
CA ARG A 11 -17.40 -13.54 15.03
C ARG A 11 -17.00 -12.19 14.45
N PHE A 12 -17.37 -11.12 15.14
CA PHE A 12 -17.06 -9.74 14.75
C PHE A 12 -16.25 -9.10 15.87
N CYS A 13 -15.24 -8.30 15.51
CA CYS A 13 -14.43 -7.60 16.50
C CYS A 13 -15.16 -6.45 17.20
N ARG A 14 -16.06 -5.74 16.49
CA ARG A 14 -16.77 -4.53 16.96
C ARG A 14 -18.13 -4.36 16.27
N SER A 15 -18.97 -3.49 16.81
CA SER A 15 -20.31 -3.15 16.29
C SER A 15 -20.29 -2.66 14.83
N LYS A 16 -19.24 -1.93 14.41
CA LYS A 16 -19.05 -1.50 13.00
C LYS A 16 -19.06 -2.67 12.03
N CYS A 17 -18.35 -3.76 12.33
CA CYS A 17 -18.28 -4.93 11.45
C CYS A 17 -19.62 -5.67 11.42
N HIS A 18 -20.28 -5.76 12.57
CA HIS A 18 -21.59 -6.38 12.70
C HIS A 18 -22.68 -5.63 11.92
N LYS A 19 -22.73 -4.28 12.03
CA LYS A 19 -23.66 -3.44 11.25
C LYS A 19 -23.41 -3.56 9.74
N ASN A 20 -22.15 -3.53 9.29
CA ASN A 20 -21.83 -3.72 7.87
C ASN A 20 -22.25 -5.11 7.35
N PHE A 21 -22.12 -6.15 8.17
CA PHE A 21 -22.61 -7.49 7.85
C PHE A 21 -24.14 -7.53 7.74
N LYS A 22 -24.86 -6.91 8.68
CA LYS A 22 -26.33 -6.78 8.62
C LYS A 22 -26.80 -6.02 7.37
N MET A 23 -26.06 -4.98 6.97
CA MET A 23 -26.26 -4.24 5.72
C MET A 23 -25.82 -5.01 4.45
N LYS A 24 -25.43 -6.28 4.59
CA LYS A 24 -24.99 -7.15 3.48
C LYS A 24 -23.83 -6.57 2.65
N ARG A 25 -22.99 -5.71 3.24
CA ARG A 25 -21.84 -5.13 2.53
C ARG A 25 -20.77 -6.18 2.30
N ASN A 26 -20.31 -6.31 1.05
CA ASN A 26 -19.26 -7.26 0.69
C ASN A 26 -17.88 -6.78 1.21
N PRO A 27 -17.21 -7.52 2.12
CA PRO A 27 -15.91 -7.11 2.64
C PRO A 27 -14.83 -6.98 1.55
N ARG A 28 -14.93 -7.70 0.43
CA ARG A 28 -14.02 -7.55 -0.71
C ARG A 28 -14.15 -6.22 -1.46
N LYS A 29 -15.24 -5.48 -1.25
CA LYS A 29 -15.44 -4.11 -1.80
C LYS A 29 -15.17 -3.01 -0.76
N VAL A 30 -15.10 -3.36 0.52
CA VAL A 30 -14.87 -2.40 1.62
C VAL A 30 -13.38 -2.15 1.81
N LYS A 31 -12.90 -0.98 1.36
CA LYS A 31 -11.47 -0.62 1.20
C LYS A 31 -10.57 -0.80 2.43
N TRP A 32 -11.11 -0.64 3.65
CA TRP A 32 -10.33 -0.73 4.89
C TRP A 32 -10.11 -2.16 5.41
N THR A 33 -10.83 -3.15 4.85
CA THR A 33 -10.72 -4.53 5.33
C THR A 33 -9.49 -5.24 4.78
N LYS A 34 -9.00 -6.25 5.52
CA LYS A 34 -7.93 -7.14 5.03
C LYS A 34 -8.36 -7.99 3.83
N ALA A 35 -9.64 -8.34 3.73
CA ALA A 35 -10.18 -9.06 2.57
C ALA A 35 -10.03 -8.24 1.27
N PHE A 36 -10.42 -6.96 1.29
CA PHE A 36 -10.20 -6.04 0.18
C PHE A 36 -8.70 -5.92 -0.14
N ARG A 37 -7.86 -5.70 0.88
CA ARG A 37 -6.42 -5.49 0.67
C ARG A 37 -5.75 -6.69 0.02
N ARG A 38 -6.09 -7.91 0.42
CA ARG A 38 -5.59 -9.15 -0.20
C ARG A 38 -6.07 -9.30 -1.64
N ALA A 39 -7.38 -9.11 -1.89
CA ALA A 39 -7.95 -9.22 -3.23
C ALA A 39 -7.40 -8.17 -4.21
N ALA A 40 -7.10 -6.97 -3.72
CA ALA A 40 -6.55 -5.88 -4.52
C ALA A 40 -5.00 -5.85 -4.54
N GLY A 41 -4.32 -6.92 -4.10
CA GLY A 41 -2.85 -7.02 -4.14
C GLY A 41 -2.11 -6.01 -3.26
N LYS A 42 -2.74 -5.46 -2.22
CA LYS A 42 -2.10 -4.49 -1.30
C LYS A 42 -1.27 -5.13 -0.19
N ASP A 43 -1.60 -6.37 0.17
CA ASP A 43 -0.90 -7.17 1.17
C ASP A 43 -0.36 -8.43 0.48
N MET A 44 0.73 -9.00 1.00
CA MET A 44 1.28 -10.27 0.50
C MET A 44 0.31 -11.42 0.81
N THR A 45 -0.11 -12.15 -0.22
CA THR A 45 -1.11 -13.23 -0.10
C THR A 45 -0.51 -14.63 -0.20
N ILE A 46 0.52 -14.82 -1.01
CA ILE A 46 1.16 -16.11 -1.28
C ILE A 46 2.55 -16.05 -0.64
N ASP A 47 2.71 -16.65 0.53
CA ASP A 47 4.00 -16.76 1.22
C ASP A 47 4.05 -17.97 2.14
N THR A 48 5.21 -18.61 2.20
CA THR A 48 5.41 -19.82 3.01
C THR A 48 5.28 -19.57 4.52
N THR A 49 5.49 -18.34 5.00
CA THR A 49 5.30 -18.03 6.43
C THR A 49 3.84 -18.14 6.86
N LEU A 50 2.88 -18.01 5.93
CA LEU A 50 1.45 -18.10 6.23
C LEU A 50 0.99 -19.55 6.48
N GLU A 51 1.72 -20.55 5.97
CA GLU A 51 1.37 -21.97 6.12
C GLU A 51 1.53 -22.49 7.55
N PHE A 52 2.35 -21.82 8.37
CA PHE A 52 2.54 -22.16 9.78
C PHE A 52 1.29 -21.89 10.63
N GLU A 53 0.39 -20.98 10.20
CA GLU A 53 -0.83 -20.61 10.93
C GLU A 53 -2.01 -21.57 10.67
N LYS A 54 -1.76 -22.75 10.06
CA LYS A 54 -2.82 -23.70 9.72
C LYS A 54 -3.49 -24.30 10.96
N ARG A 55 -4.83 -24.41 10.92
CA ARG A 55 -5.61 -25.10 11.95
C ARG A 55 -5.26 -26.59 11.93
N ARG A 56 -4.87 -27.13 13.09
CA ARG A 56 -4.62 -28.57 13.29
C ARG A 56 -5.88 -29.20 13.89
N ASN A 57 -6.41 -30.23 13.24
CA ASN A 57 -7.58 -30.96 13.71
C ASN A 57 -7.21 -32.20 14.56
N ILE A 58 -5.93 -32.58 14.56
CA ILE A 58 -5.41 -33.71 15.33
C ILE A 58 -4.49 -33.14 16.41
N PRO A 59 -4.76 -33.37 17.71
CA PRO A 59 -3.87 -32.98 18.78
C PRO A 59 -2.64 -33.90 18.82
N VAL A 60 -1.52 -33.37 19.31
CA VAL A 60 -0.32 -34.13 19.62
C VAL A 60 -0.17 -34.17 21.13
N ARG A 61 0.35 -35.26 21.69
CA ARG A 61 0.68 -35.32 23.11
C ARG A 61 1.68 -34.22 23.46
N TYR A 62 1.56 -33.67 24.66
CA TYR A 62 2.48 -32.66 25.13
C TYR A 62 3.91 -33.22 25.20
N ASP A 63 4.84 -32.52 24.58
CA ASP A 63 6.27 -32.74 24.71
C ASP A 63 6.95 -31.38 24.93
N ARG A 64 7.73 -31.28 26.02
CA ARG A 64 8.41 -30.06 26.42
C ARG A 64 9.47 -29.63 25.40
N SER A 65 10.17 -30.59 24.78
CA SER A 65 11.19 -30.33 23.76
C SER A 65 10.56 -29.73 22.50
N LEU A 66 9.46 -30.33 22.04
CA LEU A 66 8.66 -29.85 20.91
C LEU A 66 8.08 -28.46 21.18
N MET A 67 7.57 -28.21 22.39
CA MET A 67 7.02 -26.89 22.73
C MET A 67 8.12 -25.81 22.72
N ALA A 68 9.30 -26.12 23.27
CA ALA A 68 10.43 -25.20 23.30
C ALA A 68 10.93 -24.85 21.88
N THR A 69 11.05 -25.84 20.99
CA THR A 69 11.43 -25.59 19.58
C THR A 69 10.34 -24.80 18.84
N THR A 70 9.07 -25.08 19.10
CA THR A 70 7.93 -24.39 18.49
C THR A 70 7.92 -22.89 18.87
N LEU A 71 8.12 -22.56 20.15
CA LEU A 71 8.18 -21.16 20.60
C LEU A 71 9.34 -20.39 19.97
N LYS A 72 10.51 -21.02 19.82
CA LYS A 72 11.66 -20.43 19.11
C LYS A 72 11.33 -20.21 17.62
N ALA A 73 10.74 -21.22 16.97
CA ALA A 73 10.35 -21.14 15.56
C ALA A 73 9.30 -20.04 15.30
N MET A 74 8.30 -19.90 16.18
CA MET A 74 7.26 -18.86 16.05
C MET A 74 7.84 -17.44 16.01
N LYS A 75 8.81 -17.13 16.89
CA LYS A 75 9.50 -15.83 16.89
C LYS A 75 10.23 -15.61 15.57
N ARG A 76 10.98 -16.61 15.11
CA ARG A 76 11.74 -16.54 13.87
C ARG A 76 10.86 -16.35 12.63
N VAL A 77 9.74 -17.07 12.57
CA VAL A 77 8.78 -16.96 11.46
C VAL A 77 8.14 -15.56 11.44
N ALA A 78 7.82 -14.99 12.61
CA ALA A 78 7.27 -13.63 12.70
C ALA A 78 8.22 -12.56 12.17
N GLU A 79 9.52 -12.65 12.48
CA GLU A 79 10.56 -11.76 11.96
C GLU A 79 10.67 -11.84 10.43
N ILE A 80 10.70 -13.06 9.89
CA ILE A 80 10.81 -13.29 8.43
C ILE A 80 9.59 -12.71 7.72
N LYS A 81 8.39 -12.95 8.27
CA LYS A 81 7.13 -12.40 7.75
C LYS A 81 7.16 -10.87 7.72
N ALA A 82 7.55 -10.23 8.82
CA ALA A 82 7.66 -8.77 8.90
C ALA A 82 8.67 -8.19 7.89
N LYS A 83 9.81 -8.86 7.71
CA LYS A 83 10.83 -8.47 6.71
C LYS A 83 10.27 -8.58 5.28
N ARG A 84 9.60 -9.69 4.96
CA ARG A 84 8.98 -9.93 3.64
C ARG A 84 7.86 -8.93 3.34
N ASP A 85 6.98 -8.67 4.31
CA ASP A 85 5.91 -7.68 4.20
C ASP A 85 6.46 -6.27 3.92
N ARG A 86 7.55 -5.89 4.60
CA ARG A 86 8.22 -4.60 4.36
C ARG A 86 8.77 -4.50 2.94
N VAL A 87 9.40 -5.56 2.44
CA VAL A 87 9.93 -5.61 1.07
C VAL A 87 8.79 -5.50 0.05
N TYR A 88 7.69 -6.23 0.25
CA TYR A 88 6.51 -6.15 -0.62
C TYR A 88 5.92 -4.74 -0.65
N TYR A 89 5.79 -4.12 0.52
CA TYR A 89 5.34 -2.74 0.62
C TYR A 89 6.26 -1.79 -0.15
N LYS A 90 7.59 -1.88 0.04
CA LYS A 90 8.56 -1.03 -0.67
C LYS A 90 8.46 -1.19 -2.18
N LYS A 91 8.41 -2.43 -2.67
CA LYS A 91 8.23 -2.73 -4.11
C LYS A 91 6.94 -2.12 -4.65
N ARG A 92 5.82 -2.30 -3.94
CA ARG A 92 4.51 -1.76 -4.34
C ARG A 92 4.48 -0.24 -4.38
N ILE A 93 5.08 0.44 -3.40
CA ILE A 93 5.13 1.91 -3.37
C ILE A 93 6.06 2.45 -4.46
N SER A 94 7.20 1.81 -4.69
CA SER A 94 8.15 2.19 -5.75
C SER A 94 7.54 2.00 -7.14
N ALA A 95 6.88 0.87 -7.38
CA ALA A 95 6.22 0.57 -8.66
C ALA A 95 5.01 1.48 -8.94
N GLY A 96 4.42 2.09 -7.92
CA GLY A 96 3.28 2.98 -8.07
C GLY A 96 3.60 4.32 -8.74
N GLY A 97 4.86 4.59 -9.12
CA GLY A 97 5.29 5.78 -9.86
C GLY A 97 4.98 7.11 -9.20
N LYS A 98 4.43 7.10 -7.97
CA LYS A 98 3.87 8.29 -7.34
C LYS A 98 4.90 9.39 -7.17
N LYS A 99 6.14 9.03 -6.85
CA LYS A 99 7.23 9.99 -6.74
C LYS A 99 7.57 10.64 -8.08
N ASP A 100 7.53 9.87 -9.16
CA ASP A 100 7.84 10.40 -10.48
C ASP A 100 6.68 11.26 -11.00
N HIS A 101 5.44 10.81 -10.83
CA HIS A 101 4.24 11.61 -11.11
C HIS A 101 4.13 12.86 -10.24
N GLU A 102 4.59 12.79 -9.00
CA GLU A 102 4.64 13.93 -8.08
C GLU A 102 5.72 14.92 -8.52
N LYS A 103 6.91 14.44 -8.91
CA LYS A 103 7.94 15.31 -9.51
C LYS A 103 7.43 16.00 -10.77
N THR A 104 6.80 15.27 -11.70
CA THR A 104 6.28 15.89 -12.93
C THR A 104 5.18 16.90 -12.63
N ARG A 105 4.27 16.60 -11.70
CA ARG A 105 3.26 17.59 -11.24
C ARG A 105 3.90 18.81 -10.59
N ASN A 106 4.86 18.60 -9.70
CA ASN A 106 5.54 19.70 -9.00
C ASN A 106 6.28 20.61 -10.00
N LEU A 107 6.92 20.03 -11.02
CA LEU A 107 7.54 20.81 -12.09
C LEU A 107 6.51 21.67 -12.84
N VAL A 108 5.38 21.08 -13.22
CA VAL A 108 4.27 21.81 -13.88
C VAL A 108 3.69 22.89 -12.97
N ASP A 109 3.51 22.60 -11.68
CA ASP A 109 2.96 23.54 -10.70
C ASP A 109 3.90 24.72 -10.45
N VAL A 110 5.21 24.48 -10.38
CA VAL A 110 6.24 25.54 -10.27
C VAL A 110 6.27 26.39 -11.53
N GLN A 111 6.18 25.78 -12.71
CA GLN A 111 6.19 26.50 -13.98
C GLN A 111 4.96 27.41 -14.13
N ARG A 112 3.78 26.94 -13.71
CA ARG A 112 2.52 27.71 -13.79
C ARG A 112 2.40 28.79 -12.72
N ASN A 113 2.91 28.53 -11.52
CA ASN A 113 2.70 29.39 -10.35
C ASN A 113 4.00 30.05 -9.87
N ILE A 114 4.92 30.35 -10.78
CA ILE A 114 6.22 30.98 -10.46
C ILE A 114 6.04 32.33 -9.74
N GLU A 115 4.92 33.02 -10.00
CA GLU A 115 4.55 34.31 -9.42
C GLU A 115 4.33 34.25 -7.89
N LEU A 116 4.03 33.08 -7.33
CA LEU A 116 3.84 32.89 -5.89
C LEU A 116 5.18 32.76 -5.13
N VAL A 117 6.31 32.67 -5.85
CA VAL A 117 7.64 32.59 -5.25
C VAL A 117 8.08 33.96 -4.76
N GLY A 118 8.21 34.16 -3.45
CA GLY A 118 8.51 35.47 -2.86
C GLY A 118 9.86 36.12 -3.26
N SER A 119 10.77 35.36 -3.88
CA SER A 119 12.04 35.89 -4.39
C SER A 119 11.88 36.42 -5.82
N LYS A 120 11.83 37.74 -5.96
CA LYS A 120 11.69 38.43 -7.25
C LYS A 120 12.87 38.19 -8.19
N ASP A 121 14.08 38.01 -7.66
CA ASP A 121 15.28 37.74 -8.48
C ASP A 121 15.20 36.38 -9.16
N LEU A 122 14.67 35.38 -8.44
CA LEU A 122 14.48 34.03 -8.95
C LEU A 122 13.37 34.00 -10.01
N GLN A 123 12.29 34.75 -9.80
CA GLN A 123 11.24 34.94 -10.80
C GLN A 123 11.81 35.55 -12.09
N ARG A 124 12.61 36.62 -11.97
CA ARG A 124 13.18 37.32 -13.12
C ARG A 124 14.10 36.40 -13.94
N ARG A 125 14.99 35.65 -13.27
CA ARG A 125 15.88 34.67 -13.93
C ARG A 125 15.11 33.56 -14.65
N VAL A 126 14.04 33.05 -14.05
CA VAL A 126 13.23 31.99 -14.67
C VAL A 126 12.43 32.54 -15.86
N LEU A 127 11.87 33.74 -15.73
CA LEU A 127 11.16 34.41 -16.84
C LEU A 127 12.11 34.64 -18.03
N GLU A 128 13.32 35.15 -17.77
CA GLU A 128 14.36 35.35 -18.77
C GLU A 128 14.71 34.03 -19.48
N SER A 129 14.88 32.93 -18.75
CA SER A 129 15.13 31.62 -19.35
C SER A 129 13.97 31.10 -20.22
N GLN A 130 12.72 31.35 -19.83
CA GLN A 130 11.56 30.96 -20.65
C GLN A 130 11.44 31.77 -21.95
N VAL A 131 11.79 33.05 -21.92
CA VAL A 131 11.80 33.90 -23.14
C VAL A 131 12.87 33.41 -24.13
N VAL A 132 14.04 33.00 -23.63
CA VAL A 132 15.12 32.45 -24.47
C VAL A 132 14.73 31.12 -25.11
N GLU A 133 14.09 30.21 -24.36
CA GLU A 133 13.57 28.95 -24.93
C GLU A 133 12.52 29.19 -26.02
N GLN A 134 11.56 30.09 -25.80
CA GLN A 134 10.52 30.40 -26.80
C GLN A 134 11.08 31.05 -28.08
N GLN A 135 12.18 31.81 -27.97
CA GLN A 135 12.87 32.38 -29.14
C GLN A 135 13.61 31.31 -29.94
N GLY A 136 14.20 30.30 -29.26
CA GLY A 136 14.83 29.15 -29.90
C GLY A 136 13.83 28.30 -30.69
N ASP A 137 12.71 27.91 -30.08
CA ASP A 137 11.68 27.09 -30.73
C ASP A 137 11.07 27.78 -31.98
N ARG A 138 10.87 29.11 -31.93
CA ARG A 138 10.38 29.89 -33.08
C ARG A 138 11.33 29.86 -34.26
N MET A 139 12.63 30.04 -34.00
CA MET A 139 13.68 30.06 -35.02
C MET A 139 13.86 28.70 -35.72
N ASP A 140 13.55 27.61 -35.02
CA ASP A 140 13.62 26.25 -35.56
C ASP A 140 12.36 25.86 -36.35
N THR A 141 11.19 26.39 -35.99
CA THR A 141 9.95 26.19 -36.78
C THR A 141 9.92 26.95 -38.11
N GLU A 142 10.69 28.04 -38.25
CA GLU A 142 10.75 28.83 -39.49
C GLU A 142 11.75 28.29 -40.52
N LYS A 143 12.56 27.28 -40.17
CA LYS A 143 13.60 26.68 -41.04
C LYS A 143 13.19 25.35 -41.70
N ASN A 144 11.97 24.88 -41.48
CA ASN A 144 11.40 23.66 -42.05
C ASN A 144 10.19 24.00 -42.93
#